data_AF-A0A662GDU7-F1
#
_entry.id   AF-A0A662GDU7-F1
#
_cell.length_a   1.000
_cell.length_b   1.000
_cell.length_c   1.000
_cell.angle_alpha   90.00
_cell.angle_beta   90.00
_cell.angle_gamma   90.00
#
_symmetry.space_group_name_H-M   'P 1'
#
loop_
_entity.id
_entity.type
_entity.pdbx_description
1 polymer ?
#
loop_
_entity_poly.entity_id
_entity_poly.type
_entity_poly.pdbx_seq_one_letter_code
_entity_poly.pdbx_strand_id
1 'polypeptide(L)'
;MGYTSYTKFILSYSIAFLATVIFGFLLNENRVDLYISLYILEYFVFSAIYGVRLSTTLNIILFIIFMIIVAYRIIEILFPGVLF
;
A
#
# COMPACT_ATOMS: atom_id res chain seq x y z
N MET A 1 27.79 -7.13 3.92
CA MET A 1 26.61 -7.70 4.63
C MET A 1 25.38 -6.76 4.53
N GLY A 2 25.00 -6.30 3.34
CA GLY A 2 23.84 -5.41 3.14
C GLY A 2 22.68 -6.02 2.33
N TYR A 3 22.93 -7.12 1.61
CA TYR A 3 21.92 -7.76 0.75
C TYR A 3 20.78 -8.44 1.53
N THR A 4 21.02 -8.84 2.77
CA THR A 4 20.06 -9.63 3.56
C THR A 4 18.77 -8.87 3.86
N SER A 5 18.83 -7.58 4.17
CA SER A 5 17.62 -6.80 4.50
C SER A 5 16.77 -6.50 3.25
N TYR A 6 17.41 -6.17 2.12
CA TYR A 6 16.71 -5.95 0.86
C TYR A 6 16.05 -7.24 0.34
N THR A 7 16.73 -8.37 0.43
CA THR A 7 16.15 -9.67 0.04
C THR A 7 14.98 -10.05 0.96
N LYS A 8 15.11 -9.87 2.28
CA LYS A 8 14.01 -10.11 3.23
C LYS A 8 12.81 -9.20 2.94
N PHE A 9 13.06 -7.93 2.66
CA PHE A 9 12.04 -6.95 2.27
C PHE A 9 11.28 -7.38 1.01
N ILE A 10 12.00 -7.72 -0.07
CA ILE A 10 11.37 -8.12 -1.34
C ILE A 10 10.53 -9.38 -1.11
N LEU A 11 11.07 -10.38 -0.41
CA LEU A 11 10.38 -11.64 -0.19
C LEU A 11 9.11 -11.46 0.66
N SER A 12 9.18 -10.69 1.75
CA SER A 12 8.00 -10.42 2.57
C SER A 12 6.96 -9.58 1.83
N TYR A 13 7.41 -8.58 1.06
CA TYR A 13 6.53 -7.73 0.27
C TYR A 13 5.81 -8.53 -0.83
N SER A 14 6.54 -9.42 -1.53
CA SER A 14 5.93 -10.30 -2.54
C SER A 14 4.89 -11.25 -1.95
N ILE A 15 5.13 -11.79 -0.76
CA ILE A 15 4.15 -12.64 -0.07
C ILE A 15 2.91 -11.83 0.34
N ALA A 16 3.10 -10.64 0.92
CA ALA A 16 1.99 -9.77 1.32
C ALA A 16 1.16 -9.32 0.11
N PHE A 17 1.82 -8.93 -0.97
CA PHE A 17 1.16 -8.59 -2.23
C PHE A 17 0.24 -9.72 -2.72
N LEU A 18 0.75 -10.95 -2.75
CA LEU A 18 -0.05 -12.12 -3.15
C LEU A 18 -1.21 -12.38 -2.17
N ALA A 19 -0.95 -12.26 -0.87
CA ALA A 19 -1.99 -12.40 0.14
C ALA A 19 -3.11 -11.37 -0.09
N THR A 20 -2.78 -10.11 -0.36
CA THR A 20 -3.74 -9.05 -0.61
C THR A 20 -4.57 -9.29 -1.86
N VAL A 21 -3.98 -9.81 -2.95
CA VAL A 21 -4.74 -10.23 -4.14
C VAL A 21 -5.71 -11.36 -3.80
N ILE A 22 -5.25 -12.39 -3.09
CA ILE A 22 -6.06 -13.56 -2.74
C ILE A 22 -7.21 -13.15 -1.82
N PHE A 23 -6.93 -12.40 -0.75
CA PHE A 23 -7.97 -11.94 0.17
C PHE A 23 -8.95 -10.98 -0.49
N GLY A 24 -8.47 -10.07 -1.32
CA GLY A 24 -9.33 -9.17 -2.08
C GLY A 24 -10.27 -9.93 -3.02
N PHE A 25 -9.76 -10.94 -3.74
CA PHE A 25 -10.58 -11.81 -4.58
C PHE A 25 -11.62 -12.61 -3.77
N LEU A 26 -11.21 -13.19 -2.63
CA LEU A 26 -12.12 -13.94 -1.75
C LEU A 26 -13.22 -13.07 -1.15
N LEU A 27 -12.94 -11.79 -0.91
CA LEU A 27 -13.90 -10.80 -0.42
C LEU A 27 -14.73 -10.18 -1.56
N ASN A 28 -14.53 -10.63 -2.80
CA ASN A 28 -15.17 -10.10 -4.02
C ASN A 28 -14.97 -8.57 -4.16
N GLU A 29 -13.81 -8.09 -3.73
CA GLU A 29 -13.46 -6.69 -3.68
C GLU A 29 -12.89 -6.25 -5.03
N ASN A 30 -13.52 -5.28 -5.67
CA ASN A 30 -13.15 -4.79 -7.00
C ASN A 30 -12.63 -3.34 -6.99
N ARG A 31 -12.59 -2.69 -5.83
CA ARG A 31 -12.16 -1.30 -5.70
C ARG A 31 -10.65 -1.17 -5.86
N VAL A 32 -10.22 -0.72 -7.03
CA VAL A 32 -8.80 -0.57 -7.42
C VAL A 32 -8.02 0.31 -6.43
N ASP A 33 -8.65 1.39 -5.96
CA ASP A 33 -8.04 2.33 -5.04
C ASP A 33 -7.76 1.72 -3.66
N LEU A 34 -8.58 0.76 -3.19
CA LEU A 34 -8.27 -0.01 -1.99
C LEU A 34 -6.99 -0.82 -2.18
N TYR A 35 -6.87 -1.58 -3.27
CA TYR A 35 -5.66 -2.36 -3.57
C TYR A 35 -4.42 -1.49 -3.65
N ILE A 36 -4.49 -0.35 -4.35
CA ILE A 36 -3.38 0.59 -4.44
C ILE A 36 -2.98 1.09 -3.04
N SER A 37 -3.94 1.45 -2.20
CA SER A 37 -3.65 1.91 -0.84
C SER A 37 -3.00 0.83 0.04
N LEU A 38 -3.45 -0.43 -0.08
CA LEU A 38 -2.87 -1.57 0.64
C LEU A 38 -1.44 -1.84 0.20
N TYR A 39 -1.14 -1.83 -1.12
CA TYR A 39 0.23 -2.03 -1.60
C TYR A 39 1.18 -0.93 -1.15
N ILE A 40 0.72 0.34 -1.16
CA ILE A 40 1.52 1.45 -0.64
C ILE A 40 1.76 1.29 0.87
N LEU A 41 0.74 0.89 1.62
CA LEU A 41 0.85 0.66 3.05
C LEU A 41 1.82 -0.48 3.36
N GLU A 42 1.69 -1.63 2.69
CA GLU A 42 2.60 -2.77 2.80
C GLU A 42 4.05 -2.34 2.51
N TYR A 43 4.27 -1.56 1.45
CA TYR A 43 5.57 -1.01 1.12
C TYR A 43 6.17 -0.23 2.29
N PHE A 44 5.40 0.70 2.89
CA PHE A 44 5.88 1.51 4.02
C PHE A 44 6.10 0.67 5.28
N VAL A 45 5.21 -0.28 5.57
CA VAL A 45 5.33 -1.17 6.73
C VAL A 45 6.61 -2.01 6.63
N PHE A 46 6.85 -2.69 5.51
CA PHE A 46 8.06 -3.50 5.36
C PHE A 46 9.33 -2.64 5.22
N SER A 47 9.24 -1.48 4.58
CA SER A 47 10.35 -0.51 4.53
C SER A 47 10.77 -0.10 5.94
N ALA A 48 9.81 0.15 6.84
CA ALA A 48 10.07 0.48 8.24
C ALA A 48 10.63 -0.71 9.04
N ILE A 49 10.03 -1.90 8.92
CA ILE A 49 10.46 -3.12 9.65
C ILE A 49 11.91 -3.49 9.31
N TYR A 50 12.25 -3.51 8.02
CA TYR A 50 13.59 -3.94 7.58
C TYR A 50 14.59 -2.79 7.47
N GLY A 51 14.18 -1.55 7.74
CA GLY A 51 15.01 -0.36 7.61
C GLY A 51 15.48 -0.09 6.18
N VAL A 52 14.74 -0.58 5.19
CA VAL A 52 15.09 -0.49 3.77
C VAL A 52 14.47 0.78 3.19
N ARG A 53 15.27 1.67 2.63
CA ARG A 53 14.80 2.85 1.88
C ARG A 53 15.26 2.73 0.43
N LEU A 54 14.32 2.60 -0.49
CA LEU A 54 14.61 2.51 -1.92
C LEU A 54 14.97 3.90 -2.51
N SER A 55 14.11 4.89 -2.27
CA SER A 55 14.31 6.26 -2.74
C SER A 55 13.44 7.24 -1.96
N THR A 56 14.01 8.39 -1.60
CA THR A 56 13.26 9.49 -0.94
C THR A 56 12.16 10.02 -1.84
N THR A 57 12.43 10.20 -3.14
CA THR A 57 11.45 10.69 -4.10
C THR A 57 10.29 9.71 -4.27
N LEU A 58 10.59 8.41 -4.34
CA LEU A 58 9.56 7.38 -4.42
C LEU A 58 8.67 7.39 -3.18
N ASN A 59 9.26 7.49 -1.99
CA ASN A 59 8.51 7.56 -0.74
C ASN A 59 7.57 8.77 -0.71
N ILE A 60 8.02 9.94 -1.17
CA ILE A 60 7.19 11.15 -1.22
C ILE A 60 6.01 10.93 -2.18
N ILE A 61 6.27 10.42 -3.39
CA ILE A 61 5.22 10.18 -4.40
C ILE A 61 4.18 9.18 -3.87
N LEU A 62 4.63 8.04 -3.35
CA LEU A 62 3.72 7.02 -2.81
C LEU A 62 2.91 7.55 -1.63
N PHE A 63 3.53 8.34 -0.76
CA PHE A 63 2.83 8.96 0.38
C PHE A 63 1.75 9.94 -0.08
N ILE A 64 2.04 10.78 -1.08
CA ILE A 64 1.06 11.71 -1.65
C ILE A 64 -0.12 10.95 -2.25
N ILE A 65 0.15 9.91 -3.07
CA ILE A 65 -0.91 9.09 -3.68
C ILE A 65 -1.77 8.44 -2.60
N PHE A 66 -1.15 7.86 -1.57
CA PHE A 66 -1.85 7.25 -0.45
C PHE A 66 -2.75 8.25 0.28
N MET A 67 -2.24 9.44 0.59
CA MET A 67 -3.01 10.49 1.26
C MET A 67 -4.22 10.94 0.43
N ILE A 68 -4.07 11.05 -0.89
CA ILE A 68 -5.18 11.41 -1.79
C ILE A 68 -6.28 10.35 -1.74
N ILE A 69 -5.91 9.06 -1.86
CA ILE A 69 -6.87 7.95 -1.81
C ILE A 69 -7.59 7.93 -0.46
N VAL A 70 -6.84 8.07 0.64
CA VAL A 70 -7.42 8.07 1.99
C VAL A 70 -8.35 9.27 2.20
N ALA A 71 -7.95 10.47 1.76
CA ALA A 71 -8.80 11.65 1.87
C ALA A 71 -10.11 11.49 1.09
N TYR A 72 -10.03 10.97 -0.14
CA TYR A 72 -11.21 10.65 -0.95
C TYR A 72 -12.14 9.69 -0.21
N ARG A 73 -11.61 8.60 0.35
CA ARG A 73 -12.40 7.61 1.09
C ARG A 73 -13.00 8.16 2.37
N ILE A 74 -12.28 9.00 3.10
CA ILE A 74 -12.81 9.66 4.31
C ILE A 74 -13.99 10.56 3.93
N ILE A 75 -13.88 11.35 2.86
CA ILE A 75 -14.96 12.22 2.40
C ILE A 75 -16.18 11.41 1.99
N GLU A 76 -16.00 10.32 1.24
CA GLU A 76 -17.09 9.43 0.82
C GLU A 76 -17.82 8.79 2.01
N ILE A 77 -17.09 8.41 3.07
CA ILE A 77 -17.66 7.85 4.30
C ILE A 77 -18.43 8.92 5.10
N LEU A 78 -17.85 10.13 5.22
CA LEU A 78 -18.46 11.23 5.97
C LEU A 78 -19.67 11.83 5.25
N PHE A 79 -19.60 11.92 3.93
CA PHE A 79 -20.61 12.52 3.07
C PHE A 79 -20.92 11.61 1.88
N PRO A 80 -21.75 10.57 2.10
CA PRO A 80 -22.14 9.65 1.04
C PRO A 80 -22.81 10.39 -0.13
N GLY A 81 -22.34 10.17 -1.37
CA GLY A 81 -22.93 10.74 -2.59
C GLY A 81 -22.52 12.19 -2.92
N VAL A 82 -21.52 12.77 -2.24
CA VAL A 82 -21.03 14.12 -2.58
C VAL A 82 -20.09 14.14 -3.77
N LEU A 83 -19.31 13.08 -3.95
CA LEU A 83 -18.31 12.99 -5.01
C LEU A 83 -18.86 12.35 -6.29
N PHE A 84 -20.06 11.74 -6.24
CA PHE A 84 -20.86 11.22 -7.36
C PHE A 84 -22.35 11.13 -6.98
#